data_AF-A0AAD6EEY4-F1
#
_entry.id   AF-A0AAD6EEY4-F1
#
_cell.length_a   1.000
_cell.length_b   1.000
_cell.length_c   1.000
_cell.angle_alpha   90.00
_cell.angle_beta   90.00
_cell.angle_gamma   90.00
#
_symmetry.space_group_name_H-M   'P 1'
#
loop_
_entity.id
_entity.type
_entity.pdbx_description
1 polymer ?
#
loop_
_entity_poly.entity_id
_entity_poly.type
_entity_poly.pdbx_seq_one_letter_code
_entity_poly.pdbx_strand_id
1 'polypeptide(L)'
;MQQRKILLRAAQILKAAMLAYRETVYDVDLTKIEYRDGVLYLHQNQRSVSSQSKRGPFPYHITDNLEHKEAALVKSQSTAAIALLGPLTRKLLRGVPLKIETMVINIGRPRVPTRLVPGPDVHGGPHAVLKIGRIENNETWIINTTGCQYGFRDVLVPFVKYFHDNECRILSGPRIYDTCETDDLDYLSTLHVFNKTKVQRQDMRLERLTRHHFAVFIYMSVHDDFLVGSGADYKRKFDRFVNGLKTHMVDSIRKAGGDFEDSEDD
;
A
#
# COMPACT_ATOMS: atom_id res chain seq x y z
N MET A 1 12.75 -5.69 24.13
CA MET A 1 13.56 -5.25 22.97
C MET A 1 13.34 -6.09 21.72
N GLN A 2 13.42 -7.43 21.80
CA GLN A 2 13.29 -8.30 20.62
C GLN A 2 11.94 -8.17 19.87
N GLN A 3 10.80 -8.14 20.58
CA GLN A 3 9.49 -7.99 19.93
C GLN A 3 9.32 -6.63 19.22
N ARG A 4 9.78 -5.52 19.83
CA ARG A 4 9.79 -4.20 19.17
C ARG A 4 10.62 -4.21 17.88
N LYS A 5 11.76 -4.92 17.90
CA LYS A 5 12.61 -5.11 16.71
C LYS A 5 11.91 -5.92 15.62
N ILE A 6 11.26 -7.02 15.98
CA ILE A 6 10.44 -7.82 15.05
C ILE A 6 9.34 -6.97 14.43
N LEU A 7 8.62 -6.19 15.25
CA LEU A 7 7.55 -5.31 14.78
C LEU A 7 8.06 -4.23 13.83
N LEU A 8 9.19 -3.59 14.13
CA LEU A 8 9.82 -2.61 13.24
C LEU A 8 10.21 -3.23 11.91
N ARG A 9 10.86 -4.40 11.94
CA ARG A 9 11.26 -5.14 10.74
C ARG A 9 10.05 -5.52 9.88
N ALA A 10 8.97 -5.96 10.51
CA ALA A 10 7.71 -6.28 9.83
C ALA A 10 7.14 -5.02 9.15
N ALA A 11 7.02 -3.92 9.89
CA ALA A 11 6.52 -2.65 9.36
C ALA A 11 7.34 -2.15 8.14
N GLN A 12 8.67 -2.27 8.20
CA GLN A 12 9.57 -1.93 7.10
C GLN A 12 9.30 -2.79 5.85
N ILE A 13 9.15 -4.11 6.01
CA ILE A 13 8.84 -5.01 4.89
C ILE A 13 7.47 -4.70 4.31
N LEU A 14 6.47 -4.42 5.15
CA LEU A 14 5.12 -4.08 4.70
C LEU A 14 5.11 -2.80 3.84
N LYS A 15 5.82 -1.74 4.27
CA LYS A 15 5.99 -0.52 3.46
C LYS A 15 6.73 -0.83 2.15
N ALA A 16 7.84 -1.56 2.22
CA ALA A 16 8.63 -1.90 1.05
C ALA A 16 7.86 -2.75 0.03
N ALA A 17 7.04 -3.70 0.49
CA ALA A 17 6.18 -4.52 -0.35
C ALA A 17 5.12 -3.67 -1.06
N MET A 18 4.48 -2.73 -0.34
CA MET A 18 3.51 -1.80 -0.93
C MET A 18 4.14 -0.94 -2.02
N LEU A 19 5.32 -0.37 -1.74
CA LEU A 19 6.05 0.46 -2.70
C LEU A 19 6.50 -0.36 -3.91
N ALA A 20 7.06 -1.57 -3.70
CA ALA A 20 7.49 -2.45 -4.77
C ALA A 20 6.32 -2.88 -5.67
N TYR A 21 5.19 -3.26 -5.08
CA TYR A 21 3.96 -3.56 -5.82
C TYR A 21 3.56 -2.36 -6.69
N ARG A 22 3.34 -1.18 -6.08
CA ARG A 22 2.92 0.03 -6.79
C ARG A 22 3.92 0.51 -7.83
N GLU A 23 5.21 0.29 -7.62
CA GLU A 23 6.26 0.63 -8.57
C GLU A 23 6.21 -0.23 -9.82
N THR A 24 5.71 -1.47 -9.72
CA THR A 24 5.55 -2.39 -10.86
C THR A 24 4.19 -2.30 -11.55
N VAL A 25 3.12 -2.05 -10.79
CA VAL A 25 1.73 -2.01 -11.28
C VAL A 25 1.11 -0.62 -11.09
N TYR A 26 1.86 0.42 -11.44
CA TYR A 26 1.40 1.79 -11.37
C TYR A 26 0.31 2.06 -12.40
N ASP A 27 -0.77 2.70 -11.96
CA ASP A 27 -2.02 2.88 -12.74
C ASP A 27 -2.48 4.34 -12.85
N VAL A 28 -1.60 5.28 -12.47
CA VAL A 28 -1.84 6.72 -12.62
C VAL A 28 -1.02 7.24 -13.79
N ASP A 29 -1.67 7.89 -14.75
CA ASP A 29 -1.02 8.49 -15.92
C ASP A 29 -0.40 9.85 -15.53
N LEU A 30 0.70 9.79 -14.78
CA LEU A 30 1.43 10.97 -14.32
C LEU A 30 2.16 11.65 -15.47
N THR A 31 2.05 12.98 -15.51
CA THR A 31 2.76 13.82 -16.49
C THR A 31 3.86 14.65 -15.84
N LYS A 32 3.71 15.01 -14.56
CA LYS A 32 4.69 15.82 -13.82
C LYS A 32 4.53 15.64 -12.31
N ILE A 33 5.64 15.71 -11.58
CA ILE A 33 5.65 15.92 -10.12
C ILE A 33 6.24 17.29 -9.83
N GLU A 34 5.56 18.08 -9.02
CA GLU A 34 5.95 19.44 -8.68
C GLU A 34 5.83 19.66 -7.17
N TYR A 35 6.92 20.03 -6.51
CA TYR A 35 6.89 20.47 -5.13
C TYR A 35 6.81 22.00 -5.10
N ARG A 36 5.75 22.54 -4.52
CA ARG A 36 5.52 23.99 -4.44
C ARG A 36 4.79 24.33 -3.13
N ASP A 37 5.29 25.35 -2.43
CA ASP A 37 4.69 25.89 -1.20
C ASP A 37 4.40 24.82 -0.12
N GLY A 38 5.31 23.85 0.06
CA GLY A 38 5.14 22.78 1.04
C GLY A 38 4.22 21.63 0.60
N VAL A 39 3.68 21.68 -0.61
CA VAL A 39 2.74 20.69 -1.16
C VAL A 39 3.39 19.94 -2.33
N LEU A 40 3.14 18.63 -2.40
CA LEU A 40 3.56 17.80 -3.53
C LEU A 40 2.38 17.63 -4.50
N TYR A 41 2.48 18.22 -5.68
CA TYR A 41 1.49 18.11 -6.75
C TYR A 41 1.87 17.00 -7.74
N LEU A 42 0.96 16.08 -7.95
CA LEU A 42 1.03 14.99 -8.90
C LEU A 42 0.11 15.33 -10.08
N HIS A 43 0.69 15.85 -11.15
CA HIS A 43 -0.06 16.18 -12.36
C HIS A 43 -0.33 14.90 -13.15
N GLN A 44 -1.57 14.70 -13.57
CA GLN A 44 -2.01 13.50 -14.27
C GLN A 44 -2.95 13.82 -15.42
N ASN A 45 -3.05 12.91 -16.38
CA ASN A 45 -4.17 12.90 -17.30
C ASN A 45 -5.34 12.18 -16.64
N GLN A 46 -6.47 12.86 -16.48
CA GLN A 46 -7.65 12.23 -15.90
C GLN A 46 -8.22 11.20 -16.88
N ARG A 47 -8.25 9.94 -16.45
CA ARG A 47 -8.81 8.84 -17.22
C ARG A 47 -10.34 8.95 -17.30
N SER A 48 -10.91 8.73 -18.49
CA SER A 48 -12.34 8.52 -18.65
C SER A 48 -12.76 7.21 -17.95
N VAL A 49 -13.95 7.19 -17.34
CA VAL A 49 -14.52 5.98 -16.74
C VAL A 49 -14.73 4.85 -17.76
N SER A 50 -14.78 5.19 -19.06
CA SER A 50 -14.93 4.24 -20.17
C SER A 50 -13.61 3.71 -20.74
N SER A 51 -12.45 4.21 -20.30
CA SER A 51 -11.13 3.79 -20.81
C SER A 51 -10.48 2.84 -19.82
N GLN A 52 -9.80 1.79 -20.25
CA GLN A 52 -9.12 0.85 -19.34
C GLN A 52 -7.96 1.52 -18.59
N SER A 53 -7.68 1.08 -17.36
CA SER A 53 -6.50 1.56 -16.64
C SER A 53 -5.21 1.09 -17.32
N LYS A 54 -4.36 2.04 -17.71
CA LYS A 54 -2.98 1.71 -18.13
C LYS A 54 -2.20 1.29 -16.88
N ARG A 55 -1.73 0.04 -16.85
CA ARG A 55 -0.91 -0.47 -15.75
C ARG A 55 0.50 -0.74 -16.23
N GLY A 56 1.49 -0.33 -15.45
CA GLY A 56 2.87 -0.56 -15.79
C GLY A 56 3.83 -0.02 -14.75
N PRO A 57 5.14 0.00 -15.06
CA PRO A 57 6.13 0.52 -14.13
C PRO A 57 5.91 2.01 -13.87
N PHE A 58 6.29 2.45 -12.67
CA PHE A 58 6.33 3.87 -12.36
C PHE A 58 7.25 4.62 -13.35
N PRO A 59 6.83 5.80 -13.86
CA PRO A 59 7.62 6.56 -14.84
C PRO A 59 8.84 7.24 -14.17
N TYR A 60 9.97 6.54 -14.11
CA TYR A 60 11.19 6.99 -13.42
C TYR A 60 11.77 8.33 -13.89
N HIS A 61 11.46 8.77 -15.11
CA HIS A 61 11.93 10.05 -15.63
C HIS A 61 11.22 11.26 -14.98
N ILE A 62 10.12 11.06 -14.25
CA ILE A 62 9.33 12.14 -13.67
C ILE A 62 9.97 12.72 -12.40
N THR A 63 10.74 11.92 -11.65
CA THR A 63 11.41 12.39 -10.44
C THR A 63 12.59 11.48 -10.06
N ASP A 64 13.69 12.07 -9.63
CA ASP A 64 14.82 11.42 -8.97
C ASP A 64 14.70 11.45 -7.43
N ASN A 65 13.87 12.36 -6.89
CA ASN A 65 13.60 12.45 -5.47
C ASN A 65 12.79 11.23 -4.97
N LEU A 66 13.42 10.46 -4.08
CA LEU A 66 12.84 9.23 -3.52
C LEU A 66 11.58 9.50 -2.70
N GLU A 67 11.54 10.56 -1.89
CA GLU A 67 10.37 10.87 -1.05
C GLU A 67 9.16 11.24 -1.91
N HIS A 68 9.40 12.00 -2.98
CA HIS A 68 8.34 12.36 -3.94
C HIS A 68 7.80 11.12 -4.66
N LYS A 69 8.71 10.23 -5.09
CA LYS A 69 8.32 8.94 -5.68
C LYS A 69 7.49 8.11 -4.72
N GLU A 70 7.94 7.92 -3.48
CA GLU A 70 7.19 7.13 -2.49
C GLU A 70 5.79 7.71 -2.25
N ALA A 71 5.68 9.02 -2.11
CA ALA A 71 4.41 9.70 -1.96
C ALA A 71 3.48 9.50 -3.18
N ALA A 72 4.04 9.60 -4.39
CA ALA A 72 3.31 9.37 -5.64
C ALA A 72 2.81 7.93 -5.81
N LEU A 73 3.60 6.95 -5.35
CA LEU A 73 3.26 5.53 -5.44
C LEU A 73 2.03 5.16 -4.59
N VAL A 74 1.87 5.79 -3.42
CA VAL A 74 0.85 5.40 -2.42
C VAL A 74 -0.28 6.42 -2.26
N LYS A 75 -0.30 7.50 -3.05
CA LYS A 75 -1.36 8.50 -2.97
C LYS A 75 -2.73 7.84 -3.19
N SER A 76 -3.62 8.00 -2.21
CA SER A 76 -4.98 7.43 -2.20
C SER A 76 -5.02 5.89 -2.17
N GLN A 77 -3.95 5.24 -1.69
CA GLN A 77 -3.85 3.78 -1.62
C GLN A 77 -4.00 3.20 -0.21
N SER A 78 -4.37 3.99 0.80
CA SER A 78 -4.37 3.53 2.19
C SER A 78 -5.29 2.33 2.42
N THR A 79 -6.51 2.35 1.84
CA THR A 79 -7.46 1.23 1.97
C THR A 79 -6.98 -0.01 1.22
N ALA A 80 -6.51 0.16 -0.02
CA ALA A 80 -5.94 -0.93 -0.81
C ALA A 80 -4.72 -1.56 -0.13
N ALA A 81 -3.87 -0.75 0.52
CA ALA A 81 -2.71 -1.24 1.26
C ALA A 81 -3.11 -2.14 2.44
N ILE A 82 -4.19 -1.82 3.15
CA ILE A 82 -4.69 -2.65 4.26
C ILE A 82 -5.11 -4.03 3.74
N ALA A 83 -5.84 -4.12 2.63
CA ALA A 83 -6.24 -5.38 2.03
C ALA A 83 -5.04 -6.14 1.45
N LEU A 84 -4.34 -5.54 0.48
CA LEU A 84 -3.21 -6.13 -0.26
C LEU A 84 -2.15 -6.75 0.67
N LEU A 85 -1.81 -6.06 1.76
CA LEU A 85 -0.77 -6.50 2.69
C LEU A 85 -1.27 -7.50 3.75
N GLY A 86 -2.54 -7.90 3.72
CA GLY A 86 -3.16 -8.87 4.63
C GLY A 86 -2.36 -10.18 4.75
N PRO A 87 -2.14 -10.90 3.65
CA PRO A 87 -1.37 -12.15 3.67
C PRO A 87 0.05 -11.98 4.23
N LEU A 88 0.73 -10.89 3.85
CA LEU A 88 2.10 -10.60 4.29
C LEU A 88 2.16 -10.26 5.78
N THR A 89 1.23 -9.44 6.27
CA THR A 89 1.14 -9.10 7.69
C THR A 89 0.92 -10.34 8.55
N ARG A 90 -0.02 -11.22 8.14
CA ARG A 90 -0.27 -12.49 8.83
C ARG A 90 0.94 -13.43 8.82
N LYS A 91 1.65 -13.53 7.70
CA LYS A 91 2.88 -14.34 7.60
C LYS A 91 3.98 -13.81 8.53
N LEU A 92 4.27 -12.51 8.47
CA LEU A 92 5.36 -11.89 9.21
C LEU A 92 5.15 -11.88 10.73
N LEU A 93 3.90 -11.71 11.17
CA LEU A 93 3.56 -11.59 12.60
C LEU A 93 2.97 -12.88 13.19
N ARG A 94 3.01 -13.99 12.45
CA ARG A 94 2.55 -15.29 12.92
C ARG A 94 3.29 -15.69 14.20
N GLY A 95 2.55 -16.16 15.20
CA GLY A 95 3.11 -16.61 16.48
C GLY A 95 3.59 -15.49 17.40
N VAL A 96 3.47 -14.22 17.00
CA VAL A 96 3.75 -13.08 17.89
C VAL A 96 2.45 -12.72 18.63
N PRO A 97 2.41 -12.66 19.98
CA PRO A 97 1.19 -12.39 20.75
C PRO A 97 0.77 -10.92 20.67
N LEU A 98 0.24 -10.53 19.51
CA LEU A 98 -0.19 -9.18 19.16
C LEU A 98 -1.68 -9.16 18.84
N LYS A 99 -2.34 -8.09 19.27
CA LYS A 99 -3.63 -7.67 18.75
C LYS A 99 -3.38 -6.78 17.53
N ILE A 100 -3.84 -7.22 16.36
CA ILE A 100 -3.71 -6.47 15.11
C ILE A 100 -5.09 -5.94 14.75
N GLU A 101 -5.21 -4.63 14.62
CA GLU A 101 -6.46 -3.93 14.36
C GLU A 101 -6.31 -2.96 13.18
N THR A 102 -7.38 -2.73 12.44
CA THR A 102 -7.47 -1.65 11.46
C THR A 102 -8.18 -0.44 12.06
N MET A 103 -7.74 0.75 11.65
CA MET A 103 -8.40 2.00 11.98
C MET A 103 -8.46 2.90 10.75
N VAL A 104 -9.53 3.68 10.66
CA VAL A 104 -9.63 4.77 9.70
C VAL A 104 -9.56 6.07 10.48
N ILE A 105 -8.63 6.93 10.10
CA ILE A 105 -8.34 8.19 10.75
C ILE A 105 -8.35 9.34 9.75
N ASN A 106 -8.51 10.55 10.24
CA ASN A 106 -8.19 11.77 9.53
C ASN A 106 -6.82 12.27 10.03
N ILE A 107 -5.95 12.69 9.10
CA ILE A 107 -4.68 13.34 9.42
C ILE A 107 -4.91 14.85 9.48
N GLY A 108 -4.77 15.45 10.67
CA GLY A 108 -4.99 16.89 10.87
C GLY A 108 -3.79 17.74 10.44
N ARG A 109 -2.57 17.25 10.66
CA ARG A 109 -1.33 17.98 10.37
C ARG A 109 -0.39 17.18 9.46
N PRO A 110 -0.60 17.18 8.12
CA PRO A 110 0.37 16.62 7.18
C PRO A 110 1.63 17.50 7.13
N ARG A 111 2.80 16.89 6.93
CA ARG A 111 4.08 17.62 6.77
C ARG A 111 4.27 18.09 5.33
N VAL A 112 4.01 17.19 4.39
CA VAL A 112 4.02 17.44 2.94
C VAL A 112 2.80 16.75 2.35
N PRO A 113 1.65 17.42 2.25
CA PRO A 113 0.46 16.83 1.67
C PRO A 113 0.66 16.59 0.17
N THR A 114 0.26 15.42 -0.31
CA THR A 114 0.30 15.05 -1.72
C THR A 114 -1.07 15.21 -2.37
N ARG A 115 -1.13 15.92 -3.51
CA ARG A 115 -2.37 16.25 -4.25
C ARG A 115 -2.30 15.77 -5.69
N LEU A 116 -3.44 15.34 -6.23
CA LEU A 116 -3.58 15.01 -7.65
C LEU A 116 -4.14 16.22 -8.40
N VAL A 117 -3.62 16.50 -9.60
CA VAL A 117 -4.04 17.62 -10.46
C VAL A 117 -4.25 17.11 -11.89
N PRO A 118 -5.48 17.15 -12.44
CA PRO A 118 -6.72 17.41 -11.73
C PRO A 118 -7.04 16.26 -10.76
N GLY A 119 -7.81 16.57 -9.72
CA GLY A 119 -8.24 15.60 -8.72
C GLY A 119 -9.03 16.30 -7.63
N PRO A 120 -9.83 15.56 -6.86
CA PRO A 120 -10.55 16.15 -5.75
C PRO A 120 -9.54 16.67 -4.71
N ASP A 121 -9.71 17.92 -4.30
CA ASP A 121 -8.88 18.53 -3.25
C ASP A 121 -9.35 18.04 -1.88
N VAL A 122 -9.10 16.76 -1.58
CA VAL A 122 -9.54 16.15 -0.33
C VAL A 122 -8.48 16.43 0.74
N HIS A 123 -8.55 17.62 1.30
CA HIS A 123 -7.88 17.95 2.55
C HIS A 123 -8.40 17.03 3.67
N GLY A 124 -7.51 16.22 4.25
CA GLY A 124 -7.90 15.37 5.38
C GLY A 124 -8.89 14.26 5.02
N GLY A 125 -8.75 13.63 3.85
CA GLY A 125 -9.53 12.43 3.53
C GLY A 125 -9.31 11.29 4.54
N PRO A 126 -10.24 10.31 4.60
CA PRO A 126 -10.05 9.10 5.40
C PRO A 126 -8.75 8.39 5.04
N HIS A 127 -7.99 7.98 6.06
CA HIS A 127 -6.70 7.31 5.93
C HIS A 127 -6.71 6.05 6.78
N ALA A 128 -6.42 4.90 6.16
CA ALA A 128 -6.43 3.62 6.84
C ALA A 128 -5.03 3.27 7.38
N VAL A 129 -4.96 2.80 8.62
CA VAL A 129 -3.73 2.39 9.30
C VAL A 129 -3.93 1.09 10.09
N LEU A 130 -2.84 0.41 10.41
CA LEU A 130 -2.86 -0.70 11.36
C LEU A 130 -2.51 -0.18 12.76
N LYS A 131 -3.33 -0.53 13.75
CA LYS A 131 -3.01 -0.40 15.17
C LYS A 131 -2.56 -1.75 15.69
N ILE A 132 -1.37 -1.78 16.28
CA ILE A 132 -0.77 -2.98 16.85
C ILE A 132 -0.75 -2.80 18.37
N GLY A 133 -1.35 -3.73 19.10
CA GLY A 133 -1.26 -3.79 20.56
C GLY A 133 -0.53 -5.06 20.98
N ARG A 134 0.31 -4.97 22.01
CA ARG A 134 0.78 -6.17 22.71
C ARG A 134 -0.32 -6.68 23.63
N ILE A 135 -0.43 -8.01 23.75
CA ILE A 135 -1.44 -8.62 24.64
C ILE A 135 -0.99 -8.52 26.11
N GLU A 136 0.32 -8.62 26.34
CA GLU A 136 0.92 -8.67 27.68
C GLU A 136 1.03 -7.29 28.36
N ASN A 137 1.07 -6.21 27.58
CA ASN A 137 1.17 -4.85 28.08
C ASN A 137 0.38 -3.89 27.18
N ASN A 138 -0.16 -2.80 27.75
CA ASN A 138 -0.97 -1.82 27.00
C ASN A 138 -0.17 -0.99 25.97
N GLU A 139 0.99 -1.48 25.55
CA GLU A 139 1.84 -0.85 24.57
C GLU A 139 1.22 -0.97 23.18
N THR A 140 1.06 0.17 22.52
CA THR A 140 0.38 0.26 21.22
C THR A 140 1.17 1.11 20.22
N TRP A 141 1.11 0.72 18.95
CA TRP A 141 1.77 1.39 17.84
C TRP A 141 0.84 1.53 16.65
N ILE A 142 1.17 2.47 15.78
CA ILE A 142 0.63 2.60 14.44
C ILE A 142 1.67 2.11 13.44
N ILE A 143 1.25 1.21 12.55
CA ILE A 143 1.94 0.95 11.29
C ILE A 143 1.22 1.72 10.19
N ASN A 144 1.95 2.63 9.53
CA ASN A 144 1.43 3.41 8.41
C ASN A 144 2.32 3.22 7.17
N THR A 145 1.97 2.23 6.35
CA THR A 145 2.70 1.89 5.12
C THR A 145 2.53 2.92 4.00
N THR A 146 1.53 3.79 4.09
CA THR A 146 1.21 4.80 3.08
C THR A 146 1.34 6.23 3.61
N GLY A 147 2.08 6.41 4.72
CA GLY A 147 2.25 7.70 5.39
C GLY A 147 3.11 8.71 4.62
N CYS A 148 3.92 8.25 3.68
CA CYS A 148 4.73 9.13 2.82
C CYS A 148 3.88 10.10 1.97
N GLN A 149 2.61 9.79 1.68
CA GLN A 149 1.71 10.75 1.02
C GLN A 149 1.43 12.03 1.84
N TYR A 150 1.77 12.02 3.13
CA TYR A 150 1.69 13.16 4.04
C TYR A 150 3.07 13.67 4.49
N GLY A 151 4.16 13.15 3.90
CA GLY A 151 5.53 13.46 4.31
C GLY A 151 6.01 12.74 5.57
N PHE A 152 5.34 11.64 5.98
CA PHE A 152 5.80 10.85 7.12
C PHE A 152 6.87 9.83 6.70
N ARG A 153 8.01 9.86 7.39
CA ARG A 153 9.14 8.94 7.14
C ARG A 153 9.01 7.63 7.92
N ASP A 154 8.62 7.73 9.19
CA ASP A 154 8.54 6.59 10.09
C ASP A 154 7.32 5.72 9.78
N VAL A 155 7.55 4.42 9.57
CA VAL A 155 6.50 3.44 9.30
C VAL A 155 5.86 2.90 10.57
N LEU A 156 6.59 2.87 11.68
CA LEU A 156 6.14 2.37 12.98
C LEU A 156 6.34 3.45 14.04
N VAL A 157 5.24 3.90 14.66
CA VAL A 157 5.26 5.00 15.64
C VAL A 157 4.38 4.62 16.84
N PRO A 158 4.77 4.92 18.09
CA PRO A 158 3.90 4.71 19.25
C PRO A 158 2.54 5.42 19.06
N PHE A 159 1.45 4.76 19.45
CA PHE A 159 0.08 5.20 19.15
C PHE A 159 -0.18 6.64 19.62
N VAL A 160 0.09 6.94 20.88
CA VAL A 160 -0.13 8.27 21.47
C VAL A 160 0.68 9.34 20.74
N LYS A 161 1.95 9.06 20.45
CA LYS A 161 2.84 9.97 19.72
C LYS A 161 2.32 10.22 18.31
N TYR A 162 1.90 9.18 17.59
CA TYR A 162 1.38 9.30 16.23
C TYR A 162 0.13 10.17 16.16
N PHE A 163 -0.79 10.01 17.12
CA PHE A 163 -2.03 10.81 17.17
C PHE A 163 -1.77 12.26 17.54
N HIS A 164 -0.93 12.49 18.55
CA HIS A 164 -0.60 13.84 19.02
C HIS A 164 0.17 14.63 17.96
N ASP A 165 1.27 14.08 17.45
CA ASP A 165 2.18 14.82 16.56
C ASP A 165 1.53 15.16 15.20
N ASN A 166 0.57 14.34 14.76
CA ASN A 166 -0.10 14.48 13.46
C ASN A 166 -1.56 14.97 13.57
N GLU A 167 -2.00 15.34 14.77
CA GLU A 167 -3.37 15.80 15.09
C GLU A 167 -4.46 14.88 14.52
N CYS A 168 -4.29 13.57 14.72
CA CYS A 168 -5.18 12.57 14.11
C CYS A 168 -6.55 12.53 14.80
N ARG A 169 -7.60 12.31 14.03
CA ARG A 169 -8.97 12.05 14.53
C ARG A 169 -9.43 10.67 14.08
N ILE A 170 -10.02 9.89 14.99
CA ILE A 170 -10.58 8.58 14.63
C ILE A 170 -11.89 8.78 13.87
N LEU A 171 -11.99 8.20 12.69
CA LEU A 171 -13.22 8.17 11.89
C LEU A 171 -13.95 6.83 12.03
N SER A 172 -13.21 5.72 12.15
CA SER A 172 -13.77 4.38 12.35
C SER A 172 -12.76 3.42 12.98
N GLY A 173 -13.25 2.40 13.67
CA GLY A 173 -12.47 1.38 14.35
C GLY A 173 -12.03 1.79 15.76
N PRO A 174 -11.17 0.99 16.42
CA PRO A 174 -10.45 -0.16 15.89
C PRO A 174 -11.34 -1.38 15.58
N ARG A 175 -10.97 -2.15 14.54
CA ARG A 175 -11.59 -3.43 14.17
C ARG A 175 -10.53 -4.51 14.06
N ILE A 176 -10.88 -5.77 14.35
CA ILE A 176 -9.95 -6.90 14.17
C ILE A 176 -9.46 -6.91 12.71
N TYR A 177 -8.17 -7.19 12.51
CA TYR A 177 -7.58 -7.28 11.20
C TYR A 177 -7.57 -8.72 10.69
N ASP A 178 -8.51 -9.02 9.80
CA ASP A 178 -8.70 -10.33 9.17
C ASP A 178 -8.70 -10.24 7.63
N THR A 179 -8.28 -9.10 7.05
CA THR A 179 -8.54 -8.84 5.63
C THR A 179 -7.72 -9.70 4.67
N CYS A 180 -8.32 -10.17 3.59
CA CYS A 180 -7.60 -10.78 2.47
C CYS A 180 -7.15 -9.72 1.45
N GLU A 181 -6.30 -10.13 0.50
CA GLU A 181 -5.69 -9.24 -0.49
C GLU A 181 -6.69 -8.52 -1.40
N THR A 182 -7.95 -8.96 -1.43
CA THR A 182 -9.00 -8.45 -2.32
C THR A 182 -10.25 -7.93 -1.61
N ASP A 183 -10.29 -7.89 -0.29
CA ASP A 183 -11.53 -7.57 0.45
C ASP A 183 -12.10 -6.18 0.12
N ASP A 184 -11.23 -5.19 -0.09
CA ASP A 184 -11.64 -3.86 -0.55
C ASP A 184 -12.24 -3.92 -1.95
N LEU A 185 -11.73 -4.77 -2.85
CA LEU A 185 -12.30 -4.98 -4.18
C LEU A 185 -13.66 -5.66 -4.10
N ASP A 186 -13.82 -6.63 -3.20
CA ASP A 186 -15.10 -7.29 -2.95
C ASP A 186 -16.14 -6.26 -2.50
N TYR A 187 -15.79 -5.40 -1.55
CA TYR A 187 -16.65 -4.29 -1.15
C TYR A 187 -16.94 -3.31 -2.31
N LEU A 188 -15.91 -2.82 -3.00
CA LEU A 188 -16.08 -1.89 -4.13
C LEU A 188 -16.95 -2.47 -5.25
N SER A 189 -16.87 -3.77 -5.48
CA SER A 189 -17.70 -4.46 -6.48
C SER A 189 -19.20 -4.44 -6.17
N THR A 190 -19.58 -4.23 -4.91
CA THR A 190 -20.99 -4.05 -4.51
C THR A 190 -21.52 -2.64 -4.80
N LEU A 191 -20.63 -1.66 -4.98
CA LEU A 191 -21.00 -0.26 -5.17
C LEU A 191 -21.22 0.03 -6.65
N HIS A 192 -22.43 0.49 -7.00
CA HIS A 192 -22.82 0.70 -8.40
C HIS A 192 -21.88 1.63 -9.18
N VAL A 193 -21.30 2.63 -8.52
CA VAL A 193 -20.38 3.59 -9.14
C VAL A 193 -19.09 2.95 -9.65
N PHE A 194 -18.65 1.82 -9.07
CA PHE A 194 -17.42 1.12 -9.45
C PHE A 194 -17.65 -0.11 -10.33
N ASN A 195 -18.90 -0.51 -10.57
CA ASN A 195 -19.21 -1.74 -11.33
C ASN A 195 -20.11 -1.52 -12.56
N LYS A 196 -20.42 -0.26 -12.91
CA LYS A 196 -21.40 0.10 -13.94
C LYS A 196 -20.99 -0.35 -15.34
N THR A 197 -19.75 -0.12 -15.75
CA THR A 197 -19.28 -0.38 -17.12
C THR A 197 -18.54 -1.71 -17.25
N LYS A 198 -18.47 -2.27 -18.47
CA LYS A 198 -17.65 -3.47 -18.79
C LYS A 198 -16.19 -3.24 -18.41
N VAL A 199 -15.66 -2.07 -18.75
CA VAL A 199 -14.27 -1.67 -18.50
C VAL A 199 -13.95 -1.62 -17.00
N GLN A 200 -14.81 -1.03 -16.18
CA GLN A 200 -14.61 -1.03 -14.72
C GLN A 200 -14.58 -2.44 -14.14
N ARG A 201 -15.47 -3.33 -14.61
CA ARG A 201 -15.47 -4.74 -14.19
C ARG A 201 -14.21 -5.48 -14.64
N GLN A 202 -13.71 -5.21 -15.84
CA GLN A 202 -12.45 -5.77 -16.34
C GLN A 202 -11.25 -5.26 -15.52
N ASP A 203 -11.18 -3.96 -15.21
CA ASP A 203 -10.13 -3.41 -14.35
C ASP A 203 -10.12 -4.07 -12.95
N MET A 204 -11.30 -4.25 -12.34
CA MET A 204 -11.41 -4.94 -11.05
C MET A 204 -10.96 -6.39 -11.12
N ARG A 205 -11.31 -7.12 -12.19
CA ARG A 205 -10.86 -8.51 -12.40
C ARG A 205 -9.35 -8.58 -12.55
N LEU A 206 -8.75 -7.68 -13.35
CA LEU A 206 -7.31 -7.62 -13.53
C LEU A 206 -6.59 -7.28 -12.23
N GLU A 207 -7.14 -6.35 -11.43
CA GLU A 207 -6.59 -6.00 -10.11
C GLU A 207 -6.60 -7.22 -9.19
N ARG A 208 -7.72 -7.94 -9.11
CA ARG A 208 -7.83 -9.17 -8.33
C ARG A 208 -6.78 -10.21 -8.71
N LEU A 209 -6.62 -10.49 -10.00
CA LEU A 209 -5.61 -11.42 -10.50
C LEU A 209 -4.19 -10.98 -10.11
N THR A 210 -3.90 -9.69 -10.25
CA THR A 210 -2.61 -9.10 -9.89
C THR A 210 -2.33 -9.23 -8.39
N ARG A 211 -3.34 -9.04 -7.54
CA ARG A 211 -3.22 -9.19 -6.08
C ARG A 211 -3.08 -10.65 -5.64
N HIS A 212 -3.75 -11.58 -6.29
CA HIS A 212 -3.51 -13.02 -6.05
C HIS A 212 -2.08 -13.42 -6.46
N HIS A 213 -1.59 -12.90 -7.59
CA HIS A 213 -0.21 -13.13 -8.02
C HIS A 213 0.80 -12.59 -7.00
N PHE A 214 0.54 -11.41 -6.42
CA PHE A 214 1.30 -10.89 -5.28
C PHE A 214 1.23 -11.86 -4.09
N ALA A 215 0.04 -12.32 -3.70
CA ALA A 215 -0.12 -13.22 -2.55
C ALA A 215 0.64 -14.55 -2.74
N VAL A 216 0.67 -15.12 -3.95
CA VAL A 216 1.47 -16.32 -4.28
C VAL A 216 2.95 -16.10 -3.94
N PHE A 217 3.53 -14.96 -4.31
CA PHE A 217 4.92 -14.64 -3.96
C PHE A 217 5.14 -14.61 -2.44
N ILE A 218 4.21 -14.04 -1.68
CA ILE A 218 4.27 -14.00 -0.22
C ILE A 218 4.23 -15.41 0.37
N TYR A 219 3.39 -16.29 -0.19
CA TYR A 219 3.32 -17.68 0.27
C TYR A 219 4.63 -18.43 0.04
N MET A 220 5.27 -18.21 -1.10
CA MET A 220 6.52 -18.87 -1.48
C MET A 220 7.77 -18.30 -0.78
N SER A 221 7.80 -16.99 -0.49
CA SER A 221 9.05 -16.29 -0.14
C SER A 221 9.21 -15.93 1.34
N VAL A 222 8.12 -15.96 2.11
CA VAL A 222 8.13 -15.57 3.54
C VAL A 222 7.97 -16.79 4.42
N HIS A 223 9.01 -17.09 5.22
CA HIS A 223 9.06 -18.20 6.18
C HIS A 223 9.06 -17.68 7.63
N ASP A 224 8.87 -18.57 8.60
CA ASP A 224 8.67 -18.19 10.01
C ASP A 224 9.87 -17.46 10.65
N ASP A 225 11.09 -17.69 10.15
CA ASP A 225 12.32 -17.07 10.65
C ASP A 225 12.72 -15.78 9.91
N PHE A 226 11.86 -15.27 9.02
CA PHE A 226 12.19 -14.16 8.11
C PHE A 226 12.63 -12.88 8.85
N LEU A 227 12.03 -12.62 10.00
CA LEU A 227 12.32 -11.43 10.83
C LEU A 227 13.44 -11.65 11.85
N VAL A 228 13.93 -12.88 11.99
CA VAL A 228 14.93 -13.29 12.98
C VAL A 228 16.33 -13.19 12.37
N GLY A 229 17.33 -12.99 13.22
CA GLY A 229 18.74 -12.92 12.81
C GLY A 229 19.38 -11.55 13.05
N SER A 230 20.65 -11.47 12.67
CA SER A 230 21.48 -10.26 12.80
C SER A 230 20.95 -9.11 11.95
N GLY A 231 21.51 -7.90 12.11
CA GLY A 231 21.19 -6.76 11.25
C GLY A 231 21.51 -7.03 9.78
N ALA A 232 22.67 -7.63 9.51
CA ALA A 232 23.15 -7.94 8.17
C ALA A 232 22.33 -9.04 7.48
N ASP A 233 21.97 -10.10 8.22
CA ASP A 233 21.11 -11.17 7.69
C ASP A 233 19.72 -10.63 7.31
N TYR A 234 19.11 -9.85 8.19
CA TYR A 234 17.84 -9.19 7.91
C TYR A 234 17.92 -8.29 6.68
N LYS A 235 18.97 -7.46 6.55
CA LYS A 235 19.15 -6.59 5.39
C LYS A 235 19.22 -7.41 4.09
N ARG A 236 19.99 -8.51 4.09
CA ARG A 236 20.08 -9.42 2.93
C ARG A 236 18.72 -10.04 2.57
N LYS A 237 17.97 -10.51 3.57
CA LYS A 237 16.61 -11.05 3.39
C LYS A 237 15.65 -9.99 2.84
N PHE A 238 15.72 -8.77 3.37
CA PHE A 238 14.93 -7.62 2.93
C PHE A 238 15.21 -7.27 1.47
N ASP A 239 16.48 -7.07 1.10
CA ASP A 239 16.89 -6.68 -0.25
C ASP A 239 16.48 -7.77 -1.27
N ARG A 240 16.71 -9.05 -0.93
CA ARG A 240 16.28 -10.18 -1.76
C ARG A 240 14.77 -10.23 -1.93
N PHE A 241 13.99 -9.99 -0.87
CA PHE A 241 12.54 -9.98 -0.93
C PHE A 241 12.02 -8.87 -1.85
N VAL A 242 12.51 -7.64 -1.69
CA VAL A 242 12.06 -6.50 -2.50
C VAL A 242 12.38 -6.72 -3.98
N ASN A 243 13.60 -7.16 -4.29
CA ASN A 243 14.00 -7.43 -5.67
C ASN A 243 13.22 -8.62 -6.26
N GLY A 244 13.08 -9.71 -5.51
CA GLY A 244 12.30 -10.88 -5.92
C GLY A 244 10.84 -10.53 -6.19
N LEU A 245 10.24 -9.69 -5.33
CA LEU A 245 8.85 -9.24 -5.50
C LEU A 245 8.70 -8.44 -6.79
N LYS A 246 9.59 -7.48 -7.06
CA LYS A 246 9.54 -6.67 -8.28
C LYS A 246 9.63 -7.55 -9.53
N THR A 247 10.59 -8.48 -9.58
CA THR A 247 10.74 -9.42 -10.70
C THR A 247 9.47 -10.25 -10.88
N HIS A 248 8.96 -10.84 -9.79
CA HIS A 248 7.74 -11.66 -9.82
C HIS A 248 6.53 -10.89 -10.37
N MET A 249 6.35 -9.63 -9.97
CA MET A 249 5.24 -8.81 -10.44
C MET A 249 5.37 -8.43 -11.93
N VAL A 250 6.57 -8.09 -12.39
CA VAL A 250 6.82 -7.73 -13.81
C VAL A 250 6.51 -8.91 -14.75
N ASP A 251 6.84 -10.14 -14.33
CA ASP A 251 6.57 -11.34 -15.14
C ASP A 251 5.06 -11.57 -15.35
N SER A 252 4.21 -11.19 -14.39
CA SER A 252 2.75 -11.29 -14.54
C SER A 252 2.18 -10.24 -15.49
N ILE A 253 2.69 -9.01 -15.46
CA ILE A 253 2.24 -7.94 -16.37
C ILE A 253 2.56 -8.31 -17.82
N ARG A 254 3.74 -8.88 -18.07
CA ARG A 254 4.16 -9.33 -19.40
C ARG A 254 3.27 -10.44 -19.96
N LYS A 255 2.85 -11.38 -19.12
CA LYS A 255 1.94 -12.47 -19.51
C LYS A 255 0.52 -11.95 -19.75
N ALA A 256 0.01 -11.09 -18.87
CA ALA A 256 -1.31 -10.48 -19.03
C ALA A 256 -1.40 -9.63 -20.30
N GLY A 257 -0.35 -8.90 -20.68
CA GLY A 257 -0.33 -8.11 -21.92
C GLY A 257 -0.42 -8.93 -23.21
N GLY A 258 -0.13 -10.24 -23.18
CA GLY A 258 -0.29 -11.14 -24.32
C GLY A 258 -1.67 -11.81 -24.41
N ASP A 259 -2.34 -12.02 -23.28
CA ASP A 259 -3.60 -12.78 -23.22
C ASP A 259 -4.87 -11.92 -23.40
N PHE A 260 -4.76 -10.58 -23.44
CA PHE A 260 -5.91 -9.67 -23.65
C PHE A 260 -6.12 -9.25 -25.11
N GLU A 261 -5.25 -9.63 -26.04
CA GLU A 261 -5.46 -9.41 -27.48
C GLU A 261 -6.30 -10.52 -28.15
N ASP A 262 -6.46 -11.69 -27.51
CA ASP A 262 -7.09 -12.88 -28.12
C ASP A 262 -8.40 -13.34 -27.44
N SER A 263 -9.22 -12.42 -26.92
CA SER A 263 -10.61 -12.73 -26.58
C SER A 263 -11.59 -11.71 -27.14
N GLU A 264 -11.48 -11.45 -28.43
CA GLU A 264 -12.68 -11.44 -29.27
C GLU A 264 -13.06 -12.90 -29.49
N ASP A 265 -14.02 -13.41 -28.72
CA ASP A 265 -15.01 -14.41 -29.18
C ASP A 265 -16.03 -14.69 -28.06
N ASP A 266 -17.30 -14.50 -28.46
CA ASP A 266 -18.62 -14.81 -27.87
C ASP A 266 -19.10 -14.20 -26.53
#